data_AF-A0A5D0CZC3-F1
#
_entry.id   AF-A0A5D0CZC3-F1
#
_cell.length_a   1.000
_cell.length_b   1.000
_cell.length_c   1.000
_cell.angle_alpha   90.00
_cell.angle_beta   90.00
_cell.angle_gamma   90.00
#
_symmetry.space_group_name_H-M   'P 1'
#
loop_
_entity.id
_entity.type
_entity.pdbx_description
1 polymer ?
#
loop_
_entity_poly.entity_id
_entity_poly.type
_entity_poly.pdbx_seq_one_letter_code
_entity_poly.pdbx_strand_id
1 'polypeptide(L)'
;MNASVKNWFNMNEIREARKLKRTSDPAERVIENLEYMINLTEVPELNLEERIVEEMNKTNTVNRHRHRKSGMMKKAAAISGIAAALGLGVVGSGFVSPTMASALSQVPLIGNVFQQYGDAGLQAGVKQGLYQPVDAADSHGGITLKSTGYIYDGTRISVALQREGKTGDGLLGEILSNGDRVTGGKGVIKDIKMLVNGENYFVGRYILEEGETGDSAILNFNDSLPFGTGTSGHPGDLGRPALGESFELTLQVNMTGGDQPYVLKFPVKKNTENLVLNPQSVKSHDGFSLTLDKLELTPISTRLTMTGEGEFKSLGEEYKIPDKYLYAGKHAFGVHIFDENNNRVDDLYDNRMNIIDGKYHIDFLFTPFKEKPKSVTIKPYVQKVDRTSGKFGEKKYISELEFKVDLK
;
A
#
# COMPACT_ATOMS: atom_id res chain seq x y z
N MET A 1 59.43 -3.39 14.66
CA MET A 1 58.91 -4.49 15.50
C MET A 1 57.43 -4.23 15.71
N ASN A 2 56.58 -4.90 14.92
CA ASN A 2 55.64 -5.97 15.33
C ASN A 2 54.50 -5.45 16.24
N ALA A 3 53.21 -5.70 16.01
CA ALA A 3 52.54 -6.69 15.16
C ALA A 3 51.12 -6.22 14.76
N SER A 4 50.57 -6.93 13.79
CA SER A 4 49.34 -6.69 13.04
C SER A 4 48.18 -7.58 13.55
N VAL A 5 46.94 -7.17 13.21
CA VAL A 5 45.77 -8.03 12.89
C VAL A 5 44.82 -8.56 14.01
N LYS A 6 43.52 -8.44 13.69
CA LYS A 6 42.30 -9.20 14.09
C LYS A 6 41.50 -8.77 15.33
N ASN A 7 40.32 -8.20 15.06
CA ASN A 7 39.06 -8.69 15.61
C ASN A 7 37.93 -8.48 14.59
N TRP A 8 37.85 -9.43 13.65
CA TRP A 8 36.69 -9.65 12.79
C TRP A 8 35.78 -10.66 13.50
N PHE A 9 34.52 -10.29 13.71
CA PHE A 9 33.50 -11.15 14.31
C PHE A 9 33.36 -12.45 13.51
N ASN A 10 33.49 -13.58 14.20
CA ASN A 10 33.38 -14.92 13.65
C ASN A 10 31.91 -15.27 13.36
N MET A 11 31.44 -14.99 12.13
CA MET A 11 30.07 -15.33 11.70
C MET A 11 29.76 -16.84 11.69
N ASN A 12 30.77 -17.71 11.80
CA ASN A 12 30.56 -19.16 11.83
C ASN A 12 30.02 -19.66 13.17
N GLU A 13 30.34 -19.02 14.30
CA GLU A 13 29.83 -19.44 15.62
C GLU A 13 28.34 -19.11 15.80
N ILE A 14 27.86 -17.99 15.24
CA ILE A 14 26.43 -17.65 15.21
C ILE A 14 25.65 -18.61 14.30
N ARG A 15 26.30 -19.11 13.24
CA ARG A 15 25.72 -20.06 12.29
C ARG A 15 25.61 -21.47 12.86
N GLU A 16 26.56 -21.89 13.70
CA GLU A 16 26.51 -23.17 14.40
C GLU A 16 25.55 -23.14 15.60
N ALA A 17 25.45 -22.02 16.34
CA ALA A 17 24.46 -21.88 17.42
C ALA A 17 23.00 -21.95 16.93
N ARG A 18 22.73 -21.53 15.68
CA ARG A 18 21.40 -21.66 15.04
C ARG A 18 21.06 -23.07 14.56
N LYS A 19 22.03 -23.99 14.47
CA LYS A 19 21.78 -25.38 14.03
C LYS A 19 21.22 -26.28 15.14
N LEU A 20 21.30 -25.89 16.41
CA LEU A 20 21.05 -26.78 17.55
C LEU A 20 19.67 -26.70 18.22
N LYS A 21 18.68 -26.06 17.58
CA LYS A 21 17.25 -26.20 17.99
C LYS A 21 16.30 -26.20 16.79
N ARG A 22 16.40 -27.22 15.95
CA ARG A 22 15.31 -27.60 15.05
C ARG A 22 14.86 -29.00 15.42
N THR A 23 13.66 -29.12 15.97
CA THR A 23 12.98 -30.42 15.96
C THR A 23 12.68 -30.75 14.50
N SER A 24 12.90 -32.00 14.11
CA SER A 24 12.81 -32.46 12.71
C SER A 24 11.40 -32.86 12.30
N ASP A 25 10.40 -32.62 13.15
CA ASP A 25 9.01 -33.01 12.89
C ASP A 25 8.22 -31.86 12.25
N PRO A 26 7.75 -32.03 11.00
CA PRO A 26 6.88 -31.06 10.33
C PRO A 26 5.57 -30.76 11.08
N ALA A 27 5.05 -31.73 11.86
CA ALA A 27 3.80 -31.56 12.59
C ALA A 27 3.94 -30.60 13.78
N GLU A 28 5.05 -30.67 14.53
CA GLU A 28 5.35 -29.75 15.63
C GLU A 28 5.52 -28.31 15.12
N ARG A 29 6.12 -28.11 13.94
CA ARG A 29 6.28 -26.78 13.33
C ARG A 29 4.94 -26.13 12.93
N VAL A 30 3.96 -26.94 12.53
CA VAL A 30 2.61 -26.45 12.23
C VAL A 30 1.92 -26.01 13.53
N ILE A 31 2.10 -26.76 14.61
CA ILE A 31 1.52 -26.45 15.92
C ILE A 31 2.15 -25.16 16.51
N GLU A 32 3.47 -25.01 16.49
CA GLU A 32 4.13 -23.77 16.96
C GLU A 32 3.68 -22.53 16.17
N ASN A 33 3.50 -22.66 14.85
CA ASN A 33 3.01 -21.58 14.01
C ASN A 33 1.54 -21.24 14.31
N LEU A 34 0.70 -22.24 14.60
CA LEU A 34 -0.69 -22.02 14.99
C LEU A 34 -0.79 -21.39 16.37
N GLU A 35 0.01 -21.82 17.34
CA GLU A 35 0.09 -21.20 18.67
C GLU A 35 0.58 -19.75 18.62
N TYR A 36 1.52 -19.45 17.71
CA TYR A 36 1.97 -18.08 17.44
C TYR A 36 0.86 -17.20 16.85
N MET A 37 0.06 -17.74 15.92
CA MET A 37 -1.06 -17.03 15.30
C MET A 37 -2.25 -16.84 16.25
N ILE A 38 -2.54 -17.84 17.09
CA ILE A 38 -3.61 -17.77 18.11
C ILE A 38 -3.26 -16.74 19.18
N ASN A 39 -2.00 -16.68 19.65
CA ASN A 39 -1.58 -15.70 20.64
C ASN A 39 -1.52 -14.25 20.12
N LEU A 40 -1.49 -14.04 18.80
CA LEU A 40 -1.53 -12.71 18.17
C LEU A 40 -2.94 -12.21 17.87
N THR A 41 -3.96 -13.07 18.02
CA THR A 41 -5.33 -12.74 17.64
C THR A 41 -6.21 -12.69 18.90
N GLU A 42 -6.59 -11.49 19.35
CA GLU A 42 -7.75 -11.35 20.25
C GLU A 42 -9.00 -11.68 19.42
N VAL A 43 -9.55 -12.88 19.61
CA VAL A 43 -10.76 -13.33 18.92
C VAL A 43 -11.98 -12.89 19.74
N PRO A 44 -12.85 -11.99 19.23
CA PRO A 44 -14.16 -11.81 19.83
C PRO A 44 -15.02 -13.05 19.55
N GLU A 45 -15.74 -13.57 20.55
CA GLU A 45 -16.67 -14.69 20.39
C GLU A 45 -17.68 -14.37 19.27
N LEU A 46 -17.52 -15.03 18.12
CA LEU A 46 -18.46 -14.95 17.01
C LEU A 46 -19.53 -16.01 17.21
N ASN A 47 -20.73 -15.59 17.61
CA ASN A 47 -21.91 -16.45 17.67
C ASN A 47 -22.46 -16.69 16.24
N LEU A 48 -21.83 -17.63 15.54
CA LEU A 48 -22.08 -17.95 14.13
C LEU A 48 -23.49 -18.52 13.89
N GLU A 49 -24.11 -19.11 14.91
CA GLU A 49 -25.45 -19.70 14.80
C GLU A 49 -26.53 -18.64 14.58
N GLU A 50 -26.43 -17.49 15.26
CA GLU A 50 -27.41 -16.41 15.17
C GLU A 50 -27.43 -15.78 13.77
N ARG A 51 -26.25 -15.61 13.16
CA ARG A 51 -26.10 -15.05 11.80
C ARG A 51 -26.64 -15.98 10.71
N ILE A 52 -26.47 -17.29 10.86
CA ILE A 52 -27.00 -18.27 9.90
C ILE A 52 -28.53 -18.29 9.95
N VAL A 53 -29.12 -18.25 11.15
CA VAL A 53 -30.57 -18.19 11.33
C VAL A 53 -31.16 -16.90 10.75
N GLU A 54 -30.46 -15.77 10.90
CA GLU A 54 -30.89 -14.50 10.35
C GLU A 54 -30.84 -14.45 8.80
N GLU A 55 -29.82 -15.05 8.19
CA GLU A 55 -29.68 -15.18 6.72
C GLU A 55 -30.72 -16.13 6.11
N MET A 56 -31.01 -17.24 6.79
CA MET A 56 -32.02 -18.20 6.33
C MET A 56 -33.44 -17.62 6.38
N ASN A 57 -33.74 -16.74 7.35
CA ASN A 57 -35.03 -16.08 7.47
C ASN A 57 -35.24 -14.97 6.43
N LYS A 58 -34.16 -14.27 6.00
CA LYS A 58 -34.22 -13.25 4.94
C LYS A 58 -34.45 -13.85 3.54
N THR A 59 -34.12 -15.12 3.32
CA THR A 59 -34.18 -15.75 1.99
C THR A 59 -35.57 -16.36 1.66
N ASN A 60 -36.48 -16.48 2.64
CA ASN A 60 -37.76 -17.18 2.48
C ASN A 60 -39.01 -16.30 2.26
N THR A 61 -38.87 -14.99 1.98
CA THR A 61 -40.03 -14.08 1.81
C THR A 61 -40.01 -13.24 0.53
N VAL A 62 -39.86 -13.86 -0.66
CA VAL A 62 -40.39 -13.24 -1.90
C VAL A 62 -41.01 -14.31 -2.80
N ASN A 63 -42.33 -14.46 -2.71
CA ASN A 63 -43.13 -15.34 -3.56
C ASN A 63 -43.92 -14.49 -4.57
N ARG A 64 -43.77 -14.82 -5.86
CA ARG A 64 -44.79 -14.86 -6.94
C ARG A 64 -45.61 -13.59 -7.25
N HIS A 65 -45.66 -13.18 -8.53
CA HIS A 65 -46.86 -13.26 -9.41
C HIS A 65 -46.59 -12.86 -10.89
N ARG A 66 -46.88 -13.83 -11.80
CA ARG A 66 -47.46 -13.81 -13.18
C ARG A 66 -47.09 -12.77 -14.28
N HIS A 67 -46.50 -13.31 -15.36
CA HIS A 67 -46.80 -13.20 -16.81
C HIS A 67 -47.41 -11.94 -17.46
N ARG A 68 -46.76 -11.47 -18.55
CA ARG A 68 -47.36 -11.41 -19.92
C ARG A 68 -46.30 -11.25 -21.05
N LYS A 69 -46.54 -11.93 -22.18
CA LYS A 69 -45.73 -11.99 -23.42
C LYS A 69 -45.92 -10.78 -24.35
N SER A 70 -44.90 -10.48 -25.17
CA SER A 70 -44.93 -10.04 -26.59
C SER A 70 -43.61 -9.31 -26.89
N GLY A 71 -42.85 -9.46 -27.98
CA GLY A 71 -43.01 -10.08 -29.29
C GLY A 71 -41.69 -9.87 -30.07
N MET A 72 -41.42 -10.75 -31.02
CA MET A 72 -40.14 -10.98 -31.68
C MET A 72 -39.85 -9.98 -32.81
N MET A 73 -38.59 -9.56 -32.99
CA MET A 73 -38.03 -9.22 -34.31
C MET A 73 -36.53 -9.56 -34.37
N LYS A 74 -36.13 -10.21 -35.47
CA LYS A 74 -34.81 -10.82 -35.71
C LYS A 74 -33.99 -9.99 -36.72
N LYS A 75 -32.66 -10.24 -36.71
CA LYS A 75 -31.64 -9.99 -37.76
C LYS A 75 -31.11 -8.53 -37.81
N ALA A 76 -29.85 -8.20 -38.12
CA ALA A 76 -28.73 -8.90 -38.72
C ALA A 76 -27.38 -8.24 -38.31
N ALA A 77 -26.28 -8.93 -38.62
CA ALA A 77 -24.89 -8.62 -38.29
C ALA A 77 -24.21 -7.57 -39.21
N ALA A 78 -23.13 -6.94 -38.72
CA ALA A 78 -21.86 -6.56 -39.39
C ALA A 78 -21.12 -5.54 -38.49
N ILE A 79 -20.05 -5.92 -37.77
CA ILE A 79 -18.62 -5.78 -38.13
C ILE A 79 -18.16 -4.33 -38.42
N SER A 80 -17.07 -3.98 -37.72
CA SER A 80 -16.07 -2.92 -37.93
C SER A 80 -16.38 -1.48 -37.49
N GLY A 81 -15.54 -1.00 -36.56
CA GLY A 81 -15.40 0.41 -36.21
C GLY A 81 -14.68 0.63 -34.88
N ILE A 82 -13.38 0.33 -34.81
CA ILE A 82 -12.50 0.96 -33.79
C ILE A 82 -12.45 2.45 -34.13
N ALA A 83 -13.14 3.29 -33.37
CA ALA A 83 -12.92 4.74 -33.37
C ALA A 83 -13.38 5.35 -32.04
N ALA A 84 -12.43 6.02 -31.41
CA ALA A 84 -12.49 6.86 -30.22
C ALA A 84 -13.85 7.43 -29.79
N ALA A 85 -14.19 7.20 -28.53
CA ALA A 85 -15.05 8.08 -27.74
C ALA A 85 -14.60 8.08 -26.26
N LEU A 86 -13.33 8.43 -26.00
CA LEU A 86 -12.88 8.86 -24.68
C LEU A 86 -13.24 10.33 -24.52
N GLY A 87 -14.49 10.58 -24.13
CA GLY A 87 -14.98 11.91 -23.87
C GLY A 87 -16.48 11.93 -23.94
N LEU A 88 -17.12 11.77 -22.78
CA LEU A 88 -18.27 12.57 -22.31
C LEU A 88 -18.87 11.89 -21.06
N GLY A 89 -18.76 12.60 -19.93
CA GLY A 89 -19.71 12.61 -18.81
C GLY A 89 -19.89 11.33 -17.98
N VAL A 90 -19.54 11.39 -16.69
CA VAL A 90 -20.52 11.47 -15.58
C VAL A 90 -19.82 12.14 -14.39
N VAL A 91 -20.22 13.37 -14.10
CA VAL A 91 -20.16 13.94 -12.74
C VAL A 91 -21.49 13.56 -12.10
N GLY A 92 -21.44 12.84 -10.98
CA GLY A 92 -22.65 12.45 -10.25
C GLY A 92 -22.39 11.22 -9.38
N SER A 93 -22.37 11.45 -8.08
CA SER A 93 -22.36 10.46 -7.00
C SER A 93 -23.10 9.16 -7.34
N GLY A 94 -22.41 8.02 -7.25
CA GLY A 94 -23.03 6.72 -6.93
C GLY A 94 -23.49 5.82 -8.08
N PHE A 95 -23.16 6.07 -9.34
CA PHE A 95 -23.52 5.16 -10.44
C PHE A 95 -22.30 4.59 -11.17
N VAL A 96 -22.14 3.27 -11.12
CA VAL A 96 -21.22 2.51 -11.97
C VAL A 96 -21.54 2.85 -13.42
N SER A 97 -20.66 3.55 -14.14
CA SER A 97 -20.94 3.90 -15.55
C SER A 97 -21.03 2.62 -16.39
N PRO A 98 -21.90 2.54 -17.41
CA PRO A 98 -22.01 1.38 -18.30
C PRO A 98 -20.67 0.99 -18.95
N THR A 99 -19.81 1.98 -19.21
CA THR A 99 -18.45 1.78 -19.72
C THR A 99 -17.57 1.03 -18.71
N MET A 100 -17.74 1.29 -17.41
CA MET A 100 -17.00 0.63 -16.33
C MET A 100 -17.51 -0.79 -16.06
N ALA A 101 -18.83 -0.99 -16.05
CA ALA A 101 -19.40 -2.33 -15.99
C ALA A 101 -18.93 -3.17 -17.19
N SER A 102 -18.85 -2.57 -18.38
CA SER A 102 -18.32 -3.23 -19.58
C SER A 102 -16.83 -3.54 -19.45
N ALA A 103 -15.98 -2.61 -18.99
CA ALA A 103 -14.55 -2.84 -18.81
C ALA A 103 -14.25 -3.91 -17.74
N LEU A 104 -14.97 -3.89 -16.61
CA LEU A 104 -14.88 -4.91 -15.57
C LEU A 104 -15.39 -6.28 -16.05
N SER A 105 -16.39 -6.31 -16.93
CA SER A 105 -16.94 -7.55 -17.51
C SER A 105 -16.13 -8.12 -18.68
N GLN A 106 -15.35 -7.29 -19.37
CA GLN A 106 -14.66 -7.68 -20.62
C GLN A 106 -13.23 -8.17 -20.43
N VAL A 107 -12.67 -8.07 -19.21
CA VAL A 107 -11.37 -8.68 -18.91
C VAL A 107 -11.49 -9.53 -17.65
N PRO A 108 -11.44 -10.87 -17.77
CA PRO A 108 -11.61 -11.81 -16.65
C PRO A 108 -10.63 -11.64 -15.46
N LEU A 109 -9.64 -10.75 -15.55
CA LEU A 109 -8.56 -10.57 -14.57
C LEU A 109 -8.51 -9.20 -13.87
N ILE A 110 -9.22 -8.17 -14.36
CA ILE A 110 -8.95 -6.77 -14.00
C ILE A 110 -9.50 -6.35 -12.62
N GLY A 111 -10.75 -6.72 -12.32
CA GLY A 111 -11.33 -6.48 -11.00
C GLY A 111 -10.76 -7.41 -9.95
N ASN A 112 -10.33 -8.61 -10.35
CA ASN A 112 -9.96 -9.68 -9.44
C ASN A 112 -8.67 -9.36 -8.70
N VAL A 113 -7.66 -8.86 -9.42
CA VAL A 113 -6.40 -8.31 -8.86
C VAL A 113 -6.79 -7.35 -7.72
N PHE A 114 -7.31 -6.15 -7.98
CA PHE A 114 -7.61 -5.18 -6.91
C PHE A 114 -8.64 -5.62 -5.84
N GLN A 115 -9.59 -6.51 -6.15
CA GLN A 115 -10.61 -6.98 -5.19
C GLN A 115 -10.12 -8.11 -4.27
N GLN A 116 -9.11 -8.87 -4.67
CA GLN A 116 -8.62 -10.03 -3.92
C GLN A 116 -7.49 -9.69 -2.94
N TYR A 117 -7.01 -8.45 -2.94
CA TYR A 117 -5.91 -8.04 -2.05
C TYR A 117 -6.37 -7.57 -0.68
N GLY A 118 -5.50 -7.72 0.32
CA GLY A 118 -5.71 -7.30 1.71
C GLY A 118 -5.76 -5.78 1.95
N ASP A 119 -5.64 -4.97 0.89
CA ASP A 119 -5.83 -3.51 0.96
C ASP A 119 -7.32 -3.16 0.80
N ALA A 120 -7.99 -2.93 1.93
CA ALA A 120 -9.41 -2.57 1.96
C ALA A 120 -9.73 -1.29 1.15
N GLY A 121 -8.76 -0.38 1.01
CA GLY A 121 -8.91 0.84 0.23
C GLY A 121 -8.95 0.55 -1.27
N LEU A 122 -8.10 -0.34 -1.77
CA LEU A 122 -8.13 -0.74 -3.19
C LEU A 122 -9.42 -1.49 -3.54
N GLN A 123 -9.87 -2.39 -2.68
CA GLN A 123 -11.17 -3.05 -2.84
C GLN A 123 -12.32 -2.04 -2.88
N ALA A 124 -12.31 -1.06 -1.98
CA ALA A 124 -13.30 0.01 -1.95
C ALA A 124 -13.23 0.86 -3.24
N GLY A 125 -12.02 1.15 -3.72
CA GLY A 125 -11.81 1.90 -4.95
C GLY A 125 -12.41 1.23 -6.18
N VAL A 126 -12.26 -0.09 -6.32
CA VAL A 126 -12.93 -0.83 -7.41
C VAL A 126 -14.45 -0.76 -7.27
N LYS A 127 -14.99 -1.01 -6.07
CA LYS A 127 -16.44 -0.97 -5.82
C LYS A 127 -17.04 0.40 -6.09
N GLN A 128 -16.30 1.46 -5.81
CA GLN A 128 -16.71 2.86 -6.02
C GLN A 128 -16.40 3.37 -7.43
N GLY A 129 -15.76 2.56 -8.28
CA GLY A 129 -15.52 2.93 -9.66
C GLY A 129 -14.33 3.86 -9.88
N LEU A 130 -13.35 3.85 -8.99
CA LEU A 130 -12.14 4.65 -9.08
C LEU A 130 -11.08 4.04 -10.01
N TYR A 131 -11.23 2.76 -10.33
CA TYR A 131 -10.37 2.07 -11.28
C TYR A 131 -10.51 2.66 -12.69
N GLN A 132 -9.39 3.01 -13.29
CA GLN A 132 -9.31 3.55 -14.65
C GLN A 132 -8.54 2.56 -15.53
N PRO A 133 -9.18 1.97 -16.56
CA PRO A 133 -8.51 1.05 -17.46
C PRO A 133 -7.50 1.78 -18.33
N VAL A 134 -6.39 1.13 -18.60
CA VAL A 134 -5.42 1.53 -19.62
C VAL A 134 -5.06 0.32 -20.47
N ASP A 135 -4.66 0.56 -21.70
CA ASP A 135 -4.15 -0.49 -22.59
C ASP A 135 -2.75 -0.11 -23.03
N ALA A 136 -1.83 -0.15 -22.07
CA ALA A 136 -0.41 0.08 -22.31
C ALA A 136 0.29 -1.29 -22.28
N ALA A 137 0.98 -1.62 -23.37
CA ALA A 137 1.63 -2.90 -23.53
C ALA A 137 2.96 -2.74 -24.27
N ASP A 138 3.91 -3.61 -23.95
CA ASP A 138 5.17 -3.75 -24.67
C ASP A 138 5.59 -5.23 -24.72
N SER A 139 6.23 -5.64 -25.81
CA SER A 139 6.48 -7.04 -26.12
C SER A 139 7.91 -7.29 -26.59
N HIS A 140 8.64 -8.13 -25.87
CA HIS A 140 9.99 -8.56 -26.25
C HIS A 140 10.10 -10.09 -26.21
N GLY A 141 10.61 -10.69 -27.30
CA GLY A 141 10.99 -12.11 -27.30
C GLY A 141 9.88 -13.08 -26.88
N GLY A 142 8.63 -12.79 -27.26
CA GLY A 142 7.45 -13.61 -26.96
C GLY A 142 6.85 -13.43 -25.56
N ILE A 143 7.36 -12.49 -24.77
CA ILE A 143 6.77 -12.04 -23.50
C ILE A 143 6.17 -10.66 -23.74
N THR A 144 4.97 -10.43 -23.22
CA THR A 144 4.30 -9.13 -23.24
C THR A 144 4.05 -8.69 -21.81
N LEU A 145 4.50 -7.49 -21.47
CA LEU A 145 4.12 -6.84 -20.22
C LEU A 145 3.04 -5.80 -20.53
N LYS A 146 1.98 -5.78 -19.73
CA LYS A 146 0.86 -4.85 -19.86
C LYS A 146 0.60 -4.15 -18.54
N SER A 147 0.16 -2.89 -18.62
CA SER A 147 -0.64 -2.29 -17.57
C SER A 147 -2.09 -2.34 -18.01
N THR A 148 -2.96 -2.91 -17.17
CA THR A 148 -4.38 -3.05 -17.48
C THR A 148 -5.20 -1.86 -16.97
N GLY A 149 -4.66 -1.11 -16.00
CA GLY A 149 -5.30 0.05 -15.41
C GLY A 149 -4.65 0.47 -14.10
N TYR A 150 -5.20 1.51 -13.50
CA TYR A 150 -4.71 2.09 -12.25
C TYR A 150 -5.85 2.63 -11.38
N ILE A 151 -5.55 2.84 -10.11
CA ILE A 151 -6.33 3.66 -9.18
C ILE A 151 -5.42 4.79 -8.71
N TYR A 152 -5.90 6.03 -8.77
CA TYR A 152 -5.16 7.20 -8.28
C TYR A 152 -6.11 8.18 -7.59
N ASP A 153 -5.89 8.41 -6.29
CA ASP A 153 -6.71 9.28 -5.47
C ASP A 153 -6.03 10.60 -5.12
N GLY A 154 -4.81 10.85 -5.59
CA GLY A 154 -4.01 12.02 -5.21
C GLY A 154 -3.03 11.77 -4.06
N THR A 155 -3.29 10.82 -3.17
CA THR A 155 -2.37 10.49 -2.07
C THR A 155 -1.46 9.32 -2.42
N ARG A 156 -1.96 8.37 -3.24
CA ARG A 156 -1.24 7.19 -3.72
C ARG A 156 -1.75 6.75 -5.09
N ILE A 157 -0.89 6.07 -5.83
CA ILE A 157 -1.23 5.41 -7.09
C ILE A 157 -0.92 3.92 -7.00
N SER A 158 -1.86 3.14 -7.53
CA SER A 158 -1.75 1.68 -7.63
C SER A 158 -2.00 1.27 -9.07
N VAL A 159 -1.00 0.67 -9.72
CA VAL A 159 -1.03 0.26 -11.12
C VAL A 159 -1.08 -1.26 -11.20
N ALA A 160 -2.06 -1.81 -11.91
CA ALA A 160 -2.10 -3.24 -12.21
C ALA A 160 -1.18 -3.55 -13.38
N LEU A 161 -0.27 -4.50 -13.15
CA LEU A 161 0.65 -5.06 -14.13
C LEU A 161 0.27 -6.51 -14.40
N GLN A 162 0.35 -6.90 -15.66
CA GLN A 162 0.09 -8.27 -16.10
C GLN A 162 1.11 -8.69 -17.15
N ARG A 163 1.61 -9.91 -17.03
CA ARG A 163 2.49 -10.53 -18.02
C ARG A 163 1.75 -11.60 -18.79
N GLU A 164 1.99 -11.64 -20.09
CA GLU A 164 1.57 -12.71 -20.99
C GLU A 164 2.81 -13.35 -21.64
N GLY A 165 2.68 -14.63 -21.98
CA GLY A 165 3.77 -15.43 -22.53
C GLY A 165 4.14 -16.59 -21.60
N LYS A 166 4.81 -17.60 -22.14
CA LYS A 166 5.24 -18.76 -21.34
C LYS A 166 6.54 -18.44 -20.60
N THR A 167 6.45 -18.33 -19.29
CA THR A 167 7.59 -18.19 -18.38
C THR A 167 7.57 -19.34 -17.36
N GLY A 168 8.73 -19.66 -16.79
CA GLY A 168 8.84 -20.70 -15.75
C GLY A 168 8.49 -20.20 -14.34
N ASP A 169 8.66 -18.90 -14.09
CA ASP A 169 8.51 -18.26 -12.78
C ASP A 169 7.36 -17.25 -12.80
N GLY A 170 6.86 -16.84 -11.64
CA GLY A 170 5.94 -15.69 -11.49
C GLY A 170 6.59 -14.34 -11.88
N LEU A 171 5.78 -13.30 -12.00
CA LEU A 171 6.20 -11.95 -12.38
C LEU A 171 7.17 -11.33 -11.35
N LEU A 172 7.01 -11.69 -10.09
CA LEU A 172 7.88 -11.25 -9.00
C LEU A 172 8.85 -12.36 -8.54
N GLY A 173 8.94 -13.47 -9.27
CA GLY A 173 9.72 -14.65 -8.90
C GLY A 173 8.95 -15.61 -7.98
N GLU A 174 9.53 -16.77 -7.70
CA GLU A 174 8.90 -17.85 -6.93
C GLU A 174 9.27 -17.77 -5.45
N ILE A 175 8.29 -18.01 -4.57
CA ILE A 175 8.52 -18.16 -3.13
C ILE A 175 8.75 -19.65 -2.83
N LEU A 176 9.93 -19.98 -2.34
CA LEU A 176 10.29 -21.34 -1.94
C LEU A 176 9.64 -21.71 -0.60
N SER A 177 9.57 -23.01 -0.31
CA SER A 177 9.00 -23.55 0.95
C SER A 177 9.73 -23.09 2.23
N ASN A 178 10.95 -22.58 2.11
CA ASN A 178 11.71 -22.00 3.22
C ASN A 178 11.47 -20.48 3.41
N GLY A 179 10.63 -19.87 2.57
CA GLY A 179 10.31 -18.44 2.57
C GLY A 179 11.26 -17.58 1.73
N ASP A 180 12.31 -18.15 1.13
CA ASP A 180 13.21 -17.40 0.25
C ASP A 180 12.55 -17.16 -1.12
N ARG A 181 12.83 -16.00 -1.72
CA ARG A 181 12.33 -15.67 -3.06
C ARG A 181 13.41 -15.87 -4.11
N VAL A 182 13.11 -16.68 -5.12
CA VAL A 182 13.97 -16.88 -6.29
C VAL A 182 13.52 -15.93 -7.39
N THR A 183 14.38 -14.98 -7.74
CA THR A 183 14.10 -13.93 -8.74
C THR A 183 14.94 -14.10 -10.02
N GLY A 184 15.52 -15.28 -10.22
CA GLY A 184 16.50 -15.53 -11.29
C GLY A 184 15.91 -15.97 -12.62
N GLY A 185 14.71 -16.56 -12.67
CA GLY A 185 14.15 -17.05 -13.93
C GLY A 185 13.67 -15.94 -14.83
N LYS A 186 13.49 -16.26 -16.11
CA LYS A 186 13.21 -15.31 -17.20
C LYS A 186 11.86 -14.60 -17.01
N GLY A 187 11.84 -13.28 -17.20
CA GLY A 187 10.63 -12.48 -17.15
C GLY A 187 10.23 -12.01 -15.74
N VAL A 188 11.09 -12.14 -14.74
CA VAL A 188 10.88 -11.59 -13.39
C VAL A 188 11.24 -10.11 -13.37
N ILE A 189 10.40 -9.26 -12.76
CA ILE A 189 10.69 -7.83 -12.57
C ILE A 189 11.91 -7.67 -11.64
N LYS A 190 12.92 -6.93 -12.10
CA LYS A 190 14.11 -6.56 -11.32
C LYS A 190 13.94 -5.19 -10.67
N ASP A 191 13.62 -4.20 -11.49
CA ASP A 191 13.47 -2.82 -11.08
C ASP A 191 12.53 -2.06 -12.02
N ILE A 192 11.99 -0.96 -11.52
CA ILE A 192 11.11 -0.07 -12.27
C ILE A 192 11.63 1.35 -12.12
N LYS A 193 11.99 1.96 -13.24
CA LYS A 193 12.25 3.39 -13.33
C LYS A 193 10.97 4.10 -13.79
N MET A 194 10.64 5.20 -13.12
CA MET A 194 9.42 5.95 -13.39
C MET A 194 9.77 7.32 -13.97
N LEU A 195 9.01 7.74 -14.96
CA LEU A 195 9.04 9.11 -15.45
C LEU A 195 7.65 9.71 -15.33
N VAL A 196 7.59 10.95 -14.88
CA VAL A 196 6.37 11.74 -14.78
C VAL A 196 6.55 12.92 -15.73
N ASN A 197 5.64 13.05 -16.71
CA ASN A 197 5.72 14.07 -17.76
C ASN A 197 7.07 14.07 -18.51
N GLY A 198 7.64 12.88 -18.71
CA GLY A 198 8.93 12.70 -19.40
C GLY A 198 10.18 12.96 -18.54
N GLU A 199 10.02 13.39 -17.29
CA GLU A 199 11.14 13.61 -16.37
C GLU A 199 11.30 12.45 -15.39
N ASN A 200 12.54 12.12 -15.04
CA ASN A 200 12.82 11.03 -14.10
C ASN A 200 12.21 11.33 -12.73
N TYR A 201 11.36 10.43 -12.24
CA TYR A 201 10.64 10.60 -10.98
C TYR A 201 11.06 9.52 -9.98
N PHE A 202 11.99 9.90 -9.09
CA PHE A 202 12.49 8.98 -8.07
C PHE A 202 11.52 8.87 -6.89
N VAL A 203 10.81 7.75 -6.76
CA VAL A 203 9.81 7.52 -5.71
C VAL A 203 10.39 7.11 -4.34
N GLY A 204 11.72 7.03 -4.23
CA GLY A 204 12.43 6.52 -3.05
C GLY A 204 12.23 5.00 -2.85
N ARG A 205 10.97 4.58 -2.72
CA ARG A 205 10.52 3.20 -2.67
C ARG A 205 9.15 3.10 -3.33
N TYR A 206 8.96 2.02 -4.07
CA TYR A 206 7.66 1.52 -4.49
C TYR A 206 7.49 0.12 -3.93
N ILE A 207 6.26 -0.38 -3.94
CA ILE A 207 5.93 -1.73 -3.49
C ILE A 207 5.33 -2.49 -4.66
N LEU A 208 5.81 -3.72 -4.83
CA LEU A 208 5.23 -4.68 -5.74
C LEU A 208 4.56 -5.77 -4.92
N GLU A 209 3.27 -5.92 -5.13
CA GLU A 209 2.45 -6.95 -4.49
C GLU A 209 2.08 -7.99 -5.55
N GLU A 210 2.36 -9.25 -5.28
CA GLU A 210 2.10 -10.34 -6.23
C GLU A 210 0.61 -10.63 -6.32
N GLY A 211 0.11 -10.82 -7.53
CA GLY A 211 -1.25 -11.29 -7.77
C GLY A 211 -1.40 -12.80 -7.76
N GLU A 212 -2.64 -13.24 -7.63
CA GLU A 212 -3.00 -14.65 -7.43
C GLU A 212 -2.47 -15.57 -8.53
N THR A 213 -2.42 -15.07 -9.78
CA THR A 213 -1.98 -15.86 -10.93
C THR A 213 -0.47 -15.98 -11.06
N GLY A 214 0.32 -15.34 -10.18
CA GLY A 214 1.78 -15.21 -10.29
C GLY A 214 2.21 -14.29 -11.44
N ASP A 215 1.49 -14.25 -12.55
CA ASP A 215 1.73 -13.37 -13.72
C ASP A 215 1.22 -11.93 -13.56
N SER A 216 0.63 -11.59 -12.43
CA SER A 216 0.08 -10.27 -12.14
C SER A 216 0.76 -9.65 -10.93
N ALA A 217 0.82 -8.32 -10.89
CA ALA A 217 1.30 -7.58 -9.73
C ALA A 217 0.61 -6.23 -9.62
N ILE A 218 0.49 -5.69 -8.41
CA ILE A 218 0.20 -4.28 -8.18
C ILE A 218 1.49 -3.54 -7.87
N LEU A 219 1.74 -2.48 -8.64
CA LEU A 219 2.74 -1.48 -8.33
C LEU A 219 2.11 -0.33 -7.55
N ASN A 220 2.59 -0.14 -6.33
CA ASN A 220 2.12 0.86 -5.37
C ASN A 220 3.20 1.92 -5.13
N PHE A 221 2.87 3.20 -5.29
CA PHE A 221 3.77 4.32 -4.93
C PHE A 221 3.00 5.62 -4.67
N ASN A 222 3.71 6.63 -4.17
CA ASN A 222 3.19 7.97 -3.89
C ASN A 222 4.26 9.03 -4.21
N ASP A 223 4.00 10.29 -3.86
CA ASP A 223 4.94 11.41 -3.97
C ASP A 223 5.69 11.73 -2.68
N SER A 224 5.67 10.84 -1.68
CA SER A 224 6.41 11.00 -0.44
C SER A 224 7.91 11.18 -0.71
N LEU A 225 8.56 11.99 0.13
CA LEU A 225 9.97 12.32 0.00
C LEU A 225 10.82 11.04 -0.10
N PRO A 226 11.77 10.98 -1.05
CA PRO A 226 12.64 9.83 -1.18
C PRO A 226 13.40 9.57 0.13
N PHE A 227 13.57 8.30 0.47
CA PHE A 227 14.43 7.93 1.59
C PHE A 227 15.87 7.84 1.06
N GLY A 228 16.77 8.65 1.61
CA GLY A 228 18.21 8.50 1.36
C GLY A 228 18.73 7.19 1.94
N THR A 229 19.96 6.77 1.59
CA THR A 229 20.63 5.66 2.29
C THR A 229 21.07 6.12 3.69
N GLY A 230 20.11 6.35 4.60
CA GLY A 230 20.29 6.95 5.92
C GLY A 230 19.04 7.73 6.37
N THR A 231 18.94 8.06 7.65
CA THR A 231 17.83 8.87 8.21
C THR A 231 17.83 10.34 7.76
N SER A 232 18.84 10.74 6.98
CA SER A 232 18.98 12.07 6.41
C SER A 232 18.47 12.07 4.97
N GLY A 233 17.36 12.76 4.72
CA GLY A 233 16.93 13.11 3.36
C GLY A 233 17.82 14.19 2.77
N HIS A 234 17.80 14.37 1.45
CA HIS A 234 18.56 15.45 0.82
C HIS A 234 17.72 16.74 0.84
N PRO A 235 18.27 17.93 1.16
CA PRO A 235 17.49 19.18 1.18
C PRO A 235 16.76 19.47 -0.14
N GLY A 236 17.37 19.07 -1.27
CA GLY A 236 16.75 19.14 -2.60
C GLY A 236 15.46 18.33 -2.76
N ASP A 237 15.20 17.36 -1.88
CA ASP A 237 13.97 16.55 -1.91
C ASP A 237 12.73 17.38 -1.51
N LEU A 238 12.89 18.41 -0.66
CA LEU A 238 11.79 19.27 -0.23
C LEU A 238 11.17 20.07 -1.40
N GLY A 239 11.93 20.29 -2.46
CA GLY A 239 11.46 20.96 -3.68
C GLY A 239 10.82 20.01 -4.70
N ARG A 240 10.70 18.71 -4.39
CA ARG A 240 10.14 17.73 -5.32
C ARG A 240 8.66 18.05 -5.58
N PRO A 241 8.25 18.15 -6.86
CA PRO A 241 6.86 18.40 -7.19
C PRO A 241 5.99 17.20 -6.79
N ALA A 242 4.83 17.49 -6.22
CA ALA A 242 3.76 16.51 -6.07
C ALA A 242 3.32 15.97 -7.45
N LEU A 243 2.71 14.79 -7.47
CA LEU A 243 2.24 14.18 -8.72
C LEU A 243 1.14 15.02 -9.43
N GLY A 244 0.40 15.83 -8.68
CA GLY A 244 -0.68 16.68 -9.20
C GLY A 244 -1.93 15.88 -9.59
N GLU A 245 -2.93 16.54 -10.17
CA GLU A 245 -4.21 15.89 -10.48
C GLU A 245 -4.19 15.08 -11.80
N SER A 246 -3.26 15.38 -12.69
CA SER A 246 -3.08 14.64 -13.93
C SER A 246 -1.64 14.76 -14.42
N PHE A 247 -1.11 13.65 -14.92
CA PHE A 247 0.24 13.56 -15.43
C PHE A 247 0.36 12.39 -16.40
N GLU A 248 1.39 12.40 -17.23
CA GLU A 248 1.76 11.24 -18.03
C GLU A 248 2.73 10.37 -17.24
N LEU A 249 2.38 9.09 -17.04
CA LEU A 249 3.26 8.12 -16.38
C LEU A 249 3.95 7.27 -17.44
N THR A 250 5.27 7.14 -17.34
CA THR A 250 6.04 6.14 -18.07
C THR A 250 6.75 5.22 -17.09
N LEU A 251 6.49 3.92 -17.18
CA LEU A 251 7.17 2.87 -16.44
C LEU A 251 8.19 2.21 -17.38
N GLN A 252 9.47 2.27 -17.01
CA GLN A 252 10.55 1.52 -17.64
C GLN A 252 10.86 0.32 -16.74
N VAL A 253 10.37 -0.86 -17.13
CA VAL A 253 10.42 -2.08 -16.31
C VAL A 253 11.54 -2.98 -16.81
N ASN A 254 12.58 -3.14 -16.00
CA ASN A 254 13.67 -4.06 -16.29
C ASN A 254 13.27 -5.47 -15.81
N MET A 255 13.33 -6.45 -16.71
CA MET A 255 13.00 -7.85 -16.42
C MET A 255 14.19 -8.76 -16.70
N THR A 256 14.32 -9.85 -15.95
CA THR A 256 15.34 -10.88 -16.18
C THR A 256 15.24 -11.49 -17.59
N GLY A 257 16.39 -11.72 -18.22
CA GLY A 257 16.48 -12.35 -19.53
C GLY A 257 16.02 -11.47 -20.70
N GLY A 258 15.83 -10.16 -20.49
CA GLY A 258 15.67 -9.15 -21.53
C GLY A 258 16.85 -8.18 -21.56
N ASP A 259 17.21 -7.70 -22.76
CA ASP A 259 18.32 -6.76 -22.97
C ASP A 259 17.89 -5.29 -22.93
N GLN A 260 16.59 -5.02 -22.95
CA GLN A 260 15.99 -3.68 -22.95
C GLN A 260 14.79 -3.64 -21.96
N PRO A 261 14.52 -2.50 -21.32
CA PRO A 261 13.36 -2.32 -20.46
C PRO A 261 12.07 -2.38 -21.28
N TYR A 262 11.01 -2.93 -20.70
CA TYR A 262 9.65 -2.77 -21.21
C TYR A 262 9.15 -1.36 -20.89
N VAL A 263 8.50 -0.70 -21.84
CA VAL A 263 8.04 0.69 -21.69
C VAL A 263 6.52 0.77 -21.71
N LEU A 264 5.92 1.01 -20.54
CA LEU A 264 4.49 1.23 -20.41
C LEU A 264 4.22 2.72 -20.22
N LYS A 265 3.42 3.31 -21.10
CA LYS A 265 3.18 4.76 -21.12
C LYS A 265 1.69 5.05 -21.20
N PHE A 266 1.14 5.79 -20.24
CA PHE A 266 -0.28 6.11 -20.19
C PHE A 266 -0.57 7.38 -19.35
N PRO A 267 -1.68 8.09 -19.63
CA PRO A 267 -2.11 9.22 -18.83
C PRO A 267 -2.72 8.75 -17.51
N VAL A 268 -2.36 9.44 -16.43
CA VAL A 268 -2.95 9.30 -15.11
C VAL A 268 -3.80 10.53 -14.82
N LYS A 269 -5.00 10.31 -14.28
CA LYS A 269 -5.89 11.38 -13.81
C LYS A 269 -6.52 10.99 -12.49
N LYS A 270 -6.55 11.90 -11.54
CA LYS A 270 -7.30 11.74 -10.29
C LYS A 270 -8.80 11.80 -10.59
N ASN A 271 -9.56 10.86 -10.04
CA ASN A 271 -11.01 10.77 -10.21
C ASN A 271 -11.77 10.68 -8.86
N THR A 272 -11.15 11.18 -7.79
CA THR A 272 -11.73 11.26 -6.44
C THR A 272 -11.90 12.70 -6.00
N GLU A 273 -12.91 12.95 -5.18
CA GLU A 273 -12.95 14.13 -4.33
C GLU A 273 -12.31 13.77 -2.98
N ASN A 274 -11.39 14.62 -2.52
CA ASN A 274 -10.68 14.39 -1.26
C ASN A 274 -11.05 15.46 -0.26
N LEU A 275 -11.18 15.08 1.01
CA LEU A 275 -11.24 16.04 2.10
C LEU A 275 -9.81 16.36 2.53
N VAL A 276 -9.34 17.56 2.16
CA VAL A 276 -8.00 18.05 2.51
C VAL A 276 -8.13 19.07 3.63
N LEU A 277 -7.49 18.79 4.75
CA LEU A 277 -7.42 19.66 5.92
C LEU A 277 -5.97 20.10 6.11
N ASN A 278 -5.75 21.39 6.36
CA ASN A 278 -4.44 21.95 6.69
C ASN A 278 -4.51 22.63 8.07
N PRO A 279 -4.53 21.87 9.17
CA PRO A 279 -4.79 22.44 10.49
C PRO A 279 -3.70 23.42 10.94
N GLN A 280 -2.44 23.17 10.55
CA GLN A 280 -1.26 23.96 10.94
C GLN A 280 -1.16 24.16 12.45
N SER A 281 -1.71 23.21 13.22
CA SER A 281 -1.73 23.25 14.67
C SER A 281 -0.42 22.70 15.21
N VAL A 282 0.09 23.32 16.27
CA VAL A 282 1.35 22.95 16.90
C VAL A 282 1.07 22.42 18.30
N LYS A 283 1.71 21.29 18.63
CA LYS A 283 1.80 20.76 19.99
C LYS A 283 3.25 20.67 20.40
N SER A 284 3.54 20.91 21.66
CA SER A 284 4.92 20.92 22.16
C SER A 284 5.00 20.31 23.55
N HIS A 285 6.08 19.60 23.79
CA HIS A 285 6.38 18.97 25.07
C HIS A 285 7.90 18.81 25.21
N ASP A 286 8.43 19.25 26.34
CA ASP A 286 9.85 19.12 26.73
C ASP A 286 10.84 19.40 25.59
N GLY A 287 10.73 20.57 24.95
CA GLY A 287 11.68 21.01 23.91
C GLY A 287 11.54 20.32 22.55
N PHE A 288 10.57 19.42 22.38
CA PHE A 288 10.14 18.89 21.10
C PHE A 288 8.78 19.46 20.71
N SER A 289 8.61 19.80 19.44
CA SER A 289 7.35 20.29 18.89
C SER A 289 6.97 19.51 17.65
N LEU A 290 5.67 19.35 17.46
CA LEU A 290 5.08 18.66 16.32
C LEU A 290 3.99 19.55 15.72
N THR A 291 4.03 19.71 14.41
CA THR A 291 3.06 20.47 13.64
C THR A 291 2.26 19.51 12.79
N LEU A 292 0.93 19.58 12.89
CA LEU A 292 0.03 18.87 12.00
C LEU A 292 -0.15 19.68 10.72
N ASP A 293 0.63 19.35 9.69
CA ASP A 293 0.66 20.13 8.45
C ASP A 293 -0.60 19.88 7.62
N LYS A 294 -0.87 18.60 7.37
CA LYS A 294 -1.94 18.16 6.46
C LYS A 294 -2.55 16.83 6.90
N LEU A 295 -3.87 16.75 6.81
CA LEU A 295 -4.64 15.52 6.93
C LEU A 295 -5.55 15.42 5.70
N GLU A 296 -5.37 14.37 4.89
CA GLU A 296 -6.11 14.15 3.66
C GLU A 296 -6.84 12.81 3.70
N LEU A 297 -8.17 12.87 3.63
CA LEU A 297 -9.02 11.68 3.60
C LEU A 297 -9.54 11.46 2.18
N THR A 298 -9.38 10.25 1.69
CA THR A 298 -9.91 9.80 0.39
C THR A 298 -10.76 8.54 0.61
N PRO A 299 -11.50 8.08 -0.41
CA PRO A 299 -12.23 6.82 -0.30
C PRO A 299 -11.34 5.58 -0.19
N ILE A 300 -10.04 5.69 -0.48
CA ILE A 300 -9.12 4.54 -0.52
C ILE A 300 -7.92 4.67 0.41
N SER A 301 -7.71 5.82 1.05
CA SER A 301 -6.61 6.02 2.01
C SER A 301 -6.85 7.25 2.90
N THR A 302 -6.09 7.32 3.98
CA THR A 302 -5.92 8.52 4.80
C THR A 302 -4.43 8.85 4.84
N ARG A 303 -4.04 10.07 4.48
CA ARG A 303 -2.64 10.53 4.51
C ARG A 303 -2.45 11.65 5.53
N LEU A 304 -1.40 11.51 6.32
CA LEU A 304 -1.02 12.42 7.39
C LEU A 304 0.39 12.94 7.12
N THR A 305 0.54 14.26 7.06
CA THR A 305 1.84 14.92 6.97
C THR A 305 2.07 15.79 8.20
N MET A 306 3.25 15.66 8.82
CA MET A 306 3.63 16.42 10.02
C MET A 306 5.09 16.86 9.95
N THR A 307 5.37 17.98 10.61
CA THR A 307 6.74 18.50 10.75
C THR A 307 7.10 18.56 12.23
N GLY A 308 8.22 17.95 12.60
CA GLY A 308 8.76 18.00 13.96
C GLY A 308 9.97 18.90 14.06
N GLU A 309 10.09 19.64 15.15
CA GLU A 309 11.27 20.46 15.48
C GLU A 309 11.72 20.22 16.92
N GLY A 310 13.02 20.36 17.18
CA GLY A 310 13.64 20.00 18.44
C GLY A 310 14.27 18.62 18.38
N GLU A 311 14.48 17.98 19.52
CA GLU A 311 15.23 16.72 19.60
C GLU A 311 14.42 15.66 20.32
N PHE A 312 14.19 14.47 19.73
CA PHE A 312 13.43 13.41 20.42
C PHE A 312 13.97 13.04 21.82
N LYS A 313 15.29 13.19 22.05
CA LYS A 313 15.92 12.94 23.35
C LYS A 313 15.51 13.92 24.44
N SER A 314 14.91 15.05 24.07
CA SER A 314 14.43 16.05 25.02
C SER A 314 13.11 15.66 25.67
N LEU A 315 12.33 14.78 25.02
CA LEU A 315 11.18 14.13 25.66
C LEU A 315 11.62 13.43 26.95
N GLY A 316 10.76 13.46 27.99
CA GLY A 316 11.03 12.85 29.29
C GLY A 316 11.59 11.42 29.25
N GLU A 317 12.27 11.00 30.32
CA GLU A 317 12.94 9.68 30.44
C GLU A 317 12.03 8.50 30.05
N GLU A 318 10.73 8.61 30.30
CA GLU A 318 9.72 7.63 29.94
C GLU A 318 9.58 7.42 28.42
N TYR A 319 9.84 8.45 27.62
CA TYR A 319 9.77 8.47 26.16
C TYR A 319 11.14 8.32 25.48
N LYS A 320 12.23 8.45 26.23
CA LYS A 320 13.59 8.30 25.69
C LYS A 320 13.78 6.94 25.02
N ILE A 321 14.15 7.00 23.75
CA ILE A 321 14.57 5.85 22.97
C ILE A 321 16.09 5.97 22.80
N PRO A 322 16.89 5.03 23.33
CA PRO A 322 18.33 5.06 23.13
C PRO A 322 18.70 5.08 21.65
N ASP A 323 19.71 5.86 21.26
CA ASP A 323 20.12 6.07 19.85
C ASP A 323 20.28 4.77 19.07
N LYS A 324 20.74 3.70 19.73
CA LYS A 324 20.88 2.38 19.11
C LYS A 324 19.56 1.82 18.57
N TYR A 325 18.40 2.21 19.09
CA TYR A 325 17.08 1.75 18.67
C TYR A 325 16.41 2.67 17.64
N LEU A 326 17.00 3.84 17.37
CA LEU A 326 16.61 4.70 16.26
C LEU A 326 17.24 4.11 14.98
N TYR A 327 16.48 3.30 14.25
CA TYR A 327 16.99 2.61 13.05
C TYR A 327 16.32 3.11 11.78
N ALA A 328 17.12 3.65 10.86
CA ALA A 328 16.89 3.68 9.41
C ALA A 328 15.42 3.91 8.97
N GLY A 329 14.80 5.02 9.37
CA GLY A 329 13.44 5.39 8.95
C GLY A 329 12.31 4.57 9.58
N LYS A 330 12.63 3.45 10.24
CA LYS A 330 11.75 2.74 11.18
C LYS A 330 11.97 3.33 12.56
N HIS A 331 11.54 4.58 12.70
CA HIS A 331 11.58 5.22 13.99
C HIS A 331 10.64 4.49 14.93
N ALA A 332 11.07 4.37 16.18
CA ALA A 332 10.18 4.00 17.26
C ALA A 332 9.00 4.97 17.37
N PHE A 333 9.05 6.13 16.73
CA PHE A 333 7.93 7.05 16.58
C PHE A 333 6.90 6.52 15.56
N GLY A 334 5.65 6.44 15.98
CA GLY A 334 4.51 6.17 15.11
C GLY A 334 3.32 7.03 15.50
N VAL A 335 2.25 6.92 14.72
CA VAL A 335 1.00 7.62 14.98
C VAL A 335 -0.14 6.63 14.79
N HIS A 336 -1.11 6.66 15.69
CA HIS A 336 -2.40 6.05 15.44
C HIS A 336 -3.45 7.13 15.21
N ILE A 337 -4.39 6.84 14.32
CA ILE A 337 -5.50 7.73 14.00
C ILE A 337 -6.81 7.02 14.37
N PHE A 338 -7.69 7.74 15.06
CA PHE A 338 -8.98 7.26 15.54
C PHE A 338 -10.11 8.18 15.10
N ASP A 339 -11.29 7.62 14.81
CA ASP A 339 -12.53 8.39 14.62
C ASP A 339 -13.17 8.81 15.96
N GLU A 340 -14.33 9.48 15.91
CA GLU A 340 -15.08 9.90 17.10
C GLU A 340 -15.60 8.74 17.97
N ASN A 341 -15.71 7.53 17.40
CA ASN A 341 -16.17 6.33 18.07
C ASN A 341 -14.98 5.48 18.58
N ASN A 342 -13.76 6.02 18.50
CA ASN A 342 -12.52 5.35 18.88
C ASN A 342 -12.19 4.12 18.00
N ASN A 343 -12.74 4.05 16.78
CA ASN A 343 -12.27 3.09 15.78
C ASN A 343 -10.95 3.58 15.19
N ARG A 344 -9.94 2.71 15.21
CA ARG A 344 -8.62 3.00 14.65
C ARG A 344 -8.60 2.69 13.15
N VAL A 345 -7.94 3.52 12.35
CA VAL A 345 -7.51 3.14 11.00
C VAL A 345 -6.15 2.46 11.05
N ASP A 346 -5.93 1.49 10.19
CA ASP A 346 -4.71 0.69 10.17
C ASP A 346 -3.64 1.35 9.29
N ASP A 347 -2.38 1.15 9.66
CA ASP A 347 -1.25 1.58 8.84
C ASP A 347 -1.29 0.90 7.47
N LEU A 348 -1.11 1.68 6.42
CA LEU A 348 -0.74 1.15 5.12
C LEU A 348 0.79 1.05 5.04
N TYR A 349 1.26 0.72 3.85
CA TYR A 349 2.68 0.72 3.57
C TYR A 349 3.28 2.12 3.56
N ASP A 350 4.61 2.16 3.69
CA ASP A 350 5.43 3.34 3.38
C ASP A 350 5.24 4.56 4.30
N ASN A 351 4.92 4.32 5.57
CA ASN A 351 5.07 5.31 6.63
C ASN A 351 6.55 5.73 6.75
N ARG A 352 6.83 7.02 6.47
CA ARG A 352 8.18 7.57 6.46
C ARG A 352 8.34 8.72 7.44
N MET A 353 9.52 8.79 8.04
CA MET A 353 10.01 10.00 8.69
C MET A 353 11.46 10.25 8.28
N ASN A 354 11.69 11.41 7.65
CA ASN A 354 13.00 11.90 7.22
C ASN A 354 13.49 13.00 8.16
N ILE A 355 14.80 13.17 8.29
CA ILE A 355 15.40 14.35 8.93
C ILE A 355 16.05 15.17 7.82
N ILE A 356 15.57 16.39 7.61
CA ILE A 356 16.09 17.32 6.59
C ILE A 356 16.24 18.69 7.26
N ASP A 357 17.42 19.30 7.12
CA ASP A 357 17.75 20.60 7.72
C ASP A 357 17.40 20.70 9.22
N GLY A 358 17.62 19.61 9.96
CA GLY A 358 17.36 19.54 11.41
C GLY A 358 15.88 19.41 11.79
N LYS A 359 14.97 19.28 10.81
CA LYS A 359 13.54 19.05 11.04
C LYS A 359 13.15 17.62 10.69
N TYR A 360 12.17 17.09 11.41
CA TYR A 360 11.54 15.82 11.10
C TYR A 360 10.41 16.06 10.10
N HIS A 361 10.42 15.34 8.98
CA HIS A 361 9.36 15.34 7.98
C HIS A 361 8.68 13.98 8.00
N ILE A 362 7.47 13.93 8.53
CA ILE A 362 6.68 12.72 8.73
C ILE A 362 5.60 12.68 7.66
N ASP A 363 5.49 11.56 6.96
CA ASP A 363 4.50 11.32 5.93
C ASP A 363 4.00 9.88 6.04
N PHE A 364 2.83 9.72 6.64
CA PHE A 364 2.22 8.43 6.97
C PHE A 364 0.92 8.22 6.20
N LEU A 365 0.71 6.98 5.79
CA LEU A 365 -0.39 6.51 4.98
C LEU A 365 -1.14 5.41 5.74
N PHE A 366 -2.46 5.53 5.78
CA PHE A 366 -3.36 4.64 6.51
C PHE A 366 -4.53 4.20 5.62
N THR A 367 -5.22 3.15 6.05
CA THR A 367 -6.46 2.71 5.41
C THR A 367 -7.51 3.83 5.44
N PRO A 368 -8.49 3.83 4.51
CA PRO A 368 -9.57 4.82 4.55
C PRO A 368 -10.44 4.58 5.78
N PHE A 369 -11.09 5.64 6.27
CA PHE A 369 -12.20 5.45 7.20
C PHE A 369 -13.35 4.73 6.50
N LYS A 370 -14.05 3.86 7.23
CA LYS A 370 -15.23 3.13 6.70
C LYS A 370 -16.36 4.11 6.31
N GLU A 371 -16.50 5.17 7.08
CA GLU A 371 -17.44 6.27 6.87
C GLU A 371 -16.72 7.59 7.14
N LYS A 372 -17.22 8.71 6.59
CA LYS A 372 -16.63 10.04 6.85
C LYS A 372 -16.75 10.35 8.36
N PRO A 373 -15.63 10.49 9.11
CA PRO A 373 -15.70 10.78 10.54
C PRO A 373 -16.06 12.25 10.78
N LYS A 374 -16.70 12.53 11.93
CA LYS A 374 -16.98 13.92 12.37
C LYS A 374 -15.76 14.57 12.99
N SER A 375 -14.94 13.78 13.68
CA SER A 375 -13.69 14.24 14.27
C SER A 375 -12.66 13.13 14.21
N VAL A 376 -11.39 13.50 14.12
CA VAL A 376 -10.27 12.57 14.13
C VAL A 376 -9.35 12.91 15.28
N THR A 377 -8.92 11.87 16.00
CA THR A 377 -7.91 11.96 17.05
C THR A 377 -6.62 11.31 16.57
N ILE A 378 -5.53 12.06 16.61
CA ILE A 378 -4.20 11.64 16.15
C ILE A 378 -3.33 11.50 17.38
N LYS A 379 -2.82 10.29 17.61
CA LYS A 379 -2.06 9.93 18.81
C LYS A 379 -0.64 9.49 18.45
N PRO A 380 0.34 10.39 18.57
CA PRO A 380 1.74 10.03 18.47
C PRO A 380 2.15 9.06 19.58
N TYR A 381 3.01 8.11 19.26
CA TYR A 381 3.57 7.18 20.22
C TYR A 381 5.03 6.88 19.94
N VAL A 382 5.72 6.40 20.96
CA VAL A 382 7.03 5.76 20.84
C VAL A 382 6.96 4.28 21.18
N GLN A 383 7.69 3.44 20.47
CA GLN A 383 7.70 2.00 20.64
C GLN A 383 9.12 1.46 20.53
N LYS A 384 9.62 0.85 21.60
CA LYS A 384 10.96 0.25 21.59
C LYS A 384 10.98 -0.95 20.66
N VAL A 385 12.04 -1.08 19.87
CA VAL A 385 12.28 -2.27 19.02
C VAL A 385 13.48 -3.01 19.58
N ASP A 386 13.31 -4.24 20.04
CA ASP A 386 14.46 -5.08 20.42
C ASP A 386 15.21 -5.48 19.15
N ARG A 387 16.41 -4.93 18.94
CA ARG A 387 17.24 -5.23 17.75
C ARG A 387 17.69 -6.68 17.65
N THR A 388 17.73 -7.38 18.78
CA THR A 388 18.22 -8.76 18.87
C THR A 388 17.15 -9.74 18.41
N SER A 389 15.91 -9.51 18.82
CA SER A 389 14.76 -10.37 18.48
C SER A 389 13.90 -9.82 17.33
N GLY A 390 14.05 -8.54 16.98
CA GLY A 390 13.16 -7.83 16.07
C GLY A 390 11.78 -7.53 16.66
N LYS A 391 11.53 -7.88 17.93
CA LYS A 391 10.22 -7.72 18.57
C LYS A 391 9.97 -6.27 18.97
N PHE A 392 8.73 -5.84 18.77
CA PHE A 392 8.25 -4.57 19.25
C PHE A 392 7.83 -4.67 20.72
N GLY A 393 8.24 -3.70 21.53
CA GLY A 393 7.77 -3.52 22.90
C GLY A 393 6.42 -2.80 22.96
N GLU A 394 6.02 -2.43 24.16
CA GLU A 394 4.79 -1.65 24.39
C GLU A 394 4.87 -0.26 23.73
N LYS A 395 3.74 0.19 23.17
CA LYS A 395 3.58 1.55 22.64
C LYS A 395 3.31 2.51 23.80
N LYS A 396 4.09 3.57 23.88
CA LYS A 396 3.88 4.67 24.83
C LYS A 396 3.37 5.89 24.09
N TYR A 397 2.12 6.25 24.32
CA TYR A 397 1.52 7.44 23.72
C TYR A 397 2.05 8.72 24.38
N ILE A 398 2.31 9.74 23.56
CA ILE A 398 2.77 11.05 24.01
C ILE A 398 1.54 11.96 24.06
N SER A 399 0.85 11.97 25.20
CA SER A 399 -0.47 12.59 25.35
C SER A 399 -0.48 14.10 25.07
N GLU A 400 0.63 14.76 25.37
CA GLU A 400 0.89 16.19 25.20
C GLU A 400 0.99 16.58 23.72
N LEU A 401 1.27 15.61 22.85
CA LEU A 401 1.37 15.77 21.41
C LEU A 401 0.14 15.24 20.66
N GLU A 402 -0.96 14.92 21.36
CA GLU A 402 -2.20 14.51 20.70
C GLU A 402 -2.90 15.67 19.99
N PHE A 403 -3.42 15.38 18.80
CA PHE A 403 -4.23 16.32 18.03
C PHE A 403 -5.66 15.81 17.94
N LYS A 404 -6.60 16.76 18.04
CA LYS A 404 -8.00 16.53 17.68
C LYS A 404 -8.37 17.49 16.56
N VAL A 405 -8.92 16.95 15.48
CA VAL A 405 -9.33 17.70 14.30
C VAL A 405 -10.83 17.47 14.09
N ASP A 406 -11.60 18.55 13.95
CA ASP A 406 -13.02 18.48 13.61
C ASP A 406 -13.19 18.58 12.08
N LEU A 407 -14.00 17.70 11.48
CA LEU A 407 -14.14 17.53 10.03
C LEU A 407 -15.48 18.09 9.49
N LYS A 408 -16.00 19.13 10.15
CA LYS A 408 -17.33 19.76 9.97
C LYS A 408 -17.97 19.56 8.60
#